data_AF-A0A9Y0ZEN9-F1
#
_entry.id   AF-A0A9Y0ZEN9-F1
#
_cell.length_a   1.000
_cell.length_b   1.000
_cell.length_c   1.000
_cell.angle_alpha   90.00
_cell.angle_beta   90.00
_cell.angle_gamma   90.00
#
_symmetry.space_group_name_H-M   'P 1'
#
loop_
_entity.id
_entity.type
_entity.pdbx_description
1 polymer ?
#
loop_
_entity_poly.entity_id
_entity_poly.type
_entity_poly.pdbx_seq_one_letter_code
_entity_poly.pdbx_strand_id
1 'polypeptide(L)'
;TTQGSCYHWELLAQALMSMAHEGLVKEEKIDSFNAPYYAPCEEEIKQEIEKEGSFMIDRLEGFEVDWDGGLFDKSTKIGSISAGKQVAKTIRAVVESMLQSYFGEDMDMDGLFRRYAEVVGDHLSTNRTRYFNVVVSMIRKA
;
A
#
# COMPACT_ATOMS: atom_id res chain seq x y z
N THR A 1 -5.11 5.61 -13.34
CA THR A 1 -4.23 5.02 -12.32
C THR A 1 -3.04 5.91 -12.05
N THR A 2 -2.79 6.22 -10.78
CA THR A 2 -1.72 7.14 -10.37
C THR A 2 -0.36 6.43 -10.32
N GLN A 3 0.65 7.00 -10.99
CA GLN A 3 2.02 6.47 -11.02
C GLN A 3 2.58 6.37 -9.59
N GLY A 4 3.01 5.17 -9.18
CA GLY A 4 3.58 4.93 -7.84
C GLY A 4 2.59 4.57 -6.73
N SER A 5 1.30 4.40 -7.04
CA SER A 5 0.29 3.99 -6.05
C SER A 5 0.39 2.51 -5.60
N CYS A 6 1.13 1.68 -6.33
CA CYS A 6 1.22 0.23 -6.09
C CYS A 6 2.50 -0.23 -5.38
N TYR A 7 3.41 0.68 -5.00
CA TYR A 7 4.71 0.27 -4.45
C TYR A 7 4.59 -0.58 -3.18
N HIS A 8 3.58 -0.37 -2.33
CA HIS A 8 3.36 -1.26 -1.18
C HIS A 8 3.08 -2.71 -1.58
N TRP A 9 2.30 -2.92 -2.64
CA TRP A 9 2.00 -4.25 -3.16
C TRP A 9 3.23 -4.87 -3.81
N GLU A 10 4.03 -4.09 -4.53
CA GLU A 10 5.30 -4.56 -5.11
C GLU A 10 6.30 -4.99 -4.04
N LEU A 11 6.49 -4.18 -2.99
CA LEU A 11 7.38 -4.51 -1.87
C LEU A 11 6.86 -5.69 -1.04
N LEU A 12 5.54 -5.83 -0.90
CA LEU A 12 4.93 -6.99 -0.25
C LEU A 12 5.08 -8.26 -1.10
N ALA A 13 4.94 -8.16 -2.41
CA ALA A 13 5.20 -9.25 -3.34
C ALA A 13 6.66 -9.69 -3.27
N GLN A 14 7.62 -8.76 -3.17
CA GLN A 14 9.03 -9.10 -2.94
C GLN A 14 9.22 -9.90 -1.63
N ALA A 15 8.58 -9.49 -0.54
CA ALA A 15 8.63 -10.22 0.72
C ALA A 15 8.02 -11.64 0.59
N LEU A 16 6.86 -11.77 -0.05
CA LEU A 16 6.23 -13.07 -0.34
C LEU A 16 7.13 -13.96 -1.21
N MET A 17 7.74 -13.41 -2.27
CA MET A 17 8.63 -14.14 -3.15
C MET A 17 9.89 -14.62 -2.42
N SER A 18 10.44 -13.83 -1.48
CA SER A 18 11.54 -14.32 -0.63
C SER A 18 11.14 -15.55 0.19
N MET A 19 9.91 -15.58 0.73
CA MET A 19 9.38 -16.75 1.43
C MET A 19 9.17 -17.94 0.49
N ALA A 20 8.81 -17.70 -0.77
CA ALA A 20 8.71 -18.75 -1.77
C ALA A 20 10.07 -19.36 -2.13
N HIS A 21 11.10 -18.54 -2.30
CA HIS A 21 12.47 -19.03 -2.51
C HIS A 21 13.00 -19.88 -1.34
N GLU A 22 12.53 -19.60 -0.12
CA GLU A 22 12.81 -20.41 1.07
C GLU A 22 11.92 -21.66 1.21
N GLY A 23 10.95 -21.85 0.30
CA GLY A 23 9.99 -22.96 0.34
C GLY A 23 8.89 -22.84 1.40
N LEU A 24 8.74 -21.66 2.02
CA LEU A 24 7.73 -21.39 3.06
C LEU A 24 6.34 -21.13 2.47
N VAL A 25 6.29 -20.66 1.22
CA VAL A 25 5.05 -20.38 0.47
C VAL A 25 5.19 -20.93 -0.94
N LYS A 26 4.10 -21.44 -1.51
CA LYS A 26 4.08 -21.85 -2.92
C LYS A 26 4.01 -20.63 -3.82
N GLU A 27 4.93 -20.52 -4.76
CA GLU A 27 4.97 -19.44 -5.76
C GLU A 27 3.65 -19.34 -6.53
N GLU A 28 3.05 -20.47 -6.93
CA GLU A 28 1.78 -20.46 -7.67
C GLU A 28 0.63 -19.84 -6.86
N LYS A 29 0.72 -19.89 -5.53
CA LYS A 29 -0.27 -19.27 -4.63
C LYS A 29 -0.10 -17.75 -4.60
N ILE A 30 1.13 -17.26 -4.71
CA ILE A 30 1.42 -15.83 -4.82
C ILE A 30 0.93 -15.31 -6.18
N ASP A 31 1.23 -16.02 -7.26
CA ASP A 31 0.85 -15.62 -8.64
C ASP A 31 -0.67 -15.56 -8.86
N SER A 32 -1.41 -16.42 -8.15
CA SER A 32 -2.88 -16.44 -8.21
C SER A 32 -3.53 -15.40 -7.30
N PHE A 33 -2.79 -14.81 -6.37
CA PHE A 33 -3.32 -13.80 -5.45
C PHE A 33 -3.42 -12.44 -6.13
N ASN A 34 -4.63 -11.87 -6.16
CA ASN A 34 -4.87 -10.50 -6.60
C ASN A 34 -5.49 -9.71 -5.46
N ALA A 35 -4.83 -8.62 -5.07
CA ALA A 35 -5.35 -7.74 -4.03
C ALA A 35 -6.60 -6.99 -4.54
N PRO A 36 -7.69 -6.93 -3.77
CA PRO A 36 -8.89 -6.16 -4.08
C PRO A 36 -8.65 -4.68 -3.78
N TYR A 37 -7.68 -4.08 -4.46
CA TYR A 37 -7.24 -2.71 -4.25
C TYR A 37 -7.13 -1.98 -5.59
N TYR A 38 -7.63 -0.75 -5.62
CA TYR A 38 -7.49 0.14 -6.76
C TYR A 38 -7.28 1.57 -6.29
N ALA A 39 -6.28 2.23 -6.86
CA ALA A 39 -5.94 3.63 -6.60
C ALA A 39 -6.31 4.47 -7.83
N PRO A 40 -7.52 5.06 -7.85
CA PRO A 40 -7.94 5.91 -8.96
C PRO A 40 -7.13 7.22 -8.99
N CYS A 41 -6.94 7.78 -10.19
CA CYS A 41 -6.50 9.16 -10.33
C CYS A 41 -7.67 10.14 -10.23
N GLU A 42 -7.37 11.43 -10.08
CA GLU A 42 -8.39 12.48 -9.97
C GLU A 42 -9.33 12.50 -11.17
N GLU A 43 -8.79 12.28 -12.37
CA GLU A 43 -9.57 12.24 -13.62
C GLU A 43 -10.55 11.06 -13.64
N GLU A 44 -10.13 9.88 -13.19
CA GLU A 44 -10.99 8.68 -13.09
C GLU A 44 -12.14 8.94 -12.11
N ILE A 45 -11.84 9.53 -10.95
CA ILE A 45 -12.86 9.91 -9.94
C ILE A 45 -13.86 10.91 -10.54
N LYS A 46 -13.35 11.98 -11.17
CA LYS A 46 -14.19 13.01 -11.77
C LYS A 46 -15.11 12.45 -12.84
N GLN A 47 -14.57 11.64 -13.75
CA GLN A 47 -15.32 11.03 -14.84
C GLN A 47 -16.45 10.14 -14.32
N GLU A 48 -16.19 9.32 -13.31
CA GLU A 48 -17.22 8.41 -12.79
C GLU A 48 -18.34 9.17 -12.04
N ILE A 49 -18.00 10.25 -11.32
CA ILE A 49 -19.00 11.13 -10.68
C ILE A 49 -19.89 11.82 -11.73
N GLU A 50 -19.27 12.37 -12.78
CA GLU A 50 -20.01 13.05 -13.86
C GLU A 50 -20.92 12.09 -14.64
N LYS A 51 -20.43 10.87 -14.88
CA LYS A 51 -21.16 9.79 -15.55
C LYS A 51 -22.33 9.27 -14.72
N GLU A 52 -22.18 9.15 -13.40
CA GLU A 52 -23.27 8.75 -12.50
C GLU A 52 -24.36 9.83 -12.43
N GLY A 53 -23.95 11.10 -12.30
CA GLY A 53 -24.82 12.24 -12.56
C GLY A 53 -25.67 12.76 -11.39
N SER A 54 -25.80 12.06 -10.26
CA SER A 54 -26.60 12.48 -9.10
C SER A 54 -25.96 13.62 -8.30
N PHE A 55 -24.64 13.82 -8.45
CA PHE A 55 -23.88 14.78 -7.66
C PHE A 55 -23.18 15.82 -8.54
N MET A 56 -22.97 17.00 -7.96
CA MET A 56 -22.05 18.02 -8.45
C MET A 56 -20.79 17.99 -7.60
N ILE A 57 -19.63 18.08 -8.24
CA ILE A 57 -18.35 18.21 -7.54
C ILE A 57 -18.22 19.67 -7.07
N ASP A 58 -18.16 19.85 -5.76
CA ASP A 58 -17.92 21.13 -5.11
C ASP A 58 -16.41 21.39 -4.96
N ARG A 59 -15.66 20.35 -4.61
CA ARG A 59 -14.19 20.40 -4.49
C ARG A 59 -13.56 19.06 -4.85
N LEU A 60 -12.44 19.10 -5.56
CA LEU A 60 -11.61 17.94 -5.87
C LEU A 60 -10.15 18.36 -5.72
N GLU A 61 -9.44 17.75 -4.78
CA GLU A 61 -8.05 18.12 -4.44
C GLU A 61 -7.21 16.87 -4.18
N GLY A 62 -6.02 16.82 -4.79
CA GLY A 62 -4.98 15.85 -4.48
C GLY A 62 -3.90 16.42 -3.56
N PHE A 63 -3.40 15.60 -2.63
CA PHE A 63 -2.24 15.95 -1.82
C PHE A 63 -1.40 14.73 -1.45
N GLU A 64 -0.14 14.98 -1.15
CA GLU A 64 0.82 13.93 -0.82
C GLU A 64 1.06 13.81 0.69
N VAL A 65 1.24 12.59 1.17
CA VAL A 65 1.57 12.29 2.58
C VAL A 65 2.72 11.29 2.62
N ASP A 66 3.77 11.59 3.39
CA ASP A 66 4.89 10.66 3.58
C ASP A 66 4.40 9.34 4.20
N TRP A 67 4.93 8.21 3.73
CA TRP A 67 4.49 6.89 4.18
C TRP A 67 4.60 6.65 5.69
N ASP A 68 5.64 7.21 6.28
CA ASP A 68 6.02 7.13 7.69
C ASP A 68 5.58 8.37 8.49
N GLY A 69 4.67 9.17 7.93
CA GLY A 69 4.21 10.42 8.53
C GLY A 69 5.29 11.49 8.69
N GLY A 70 6.46 11.33 8.05
CA GLY A 70 7.57 12.28 8.14
C GLY A 70 8.25 12.31 9.52
N LEU A 71 8.07 11.28 10.34
CA LEU A 71 8.53 11.25 11.73
C LEU A 71 9.99 10.80 11.91
N PHE A 72 10.62 10.25 10.86
CA PHE A 72 11.94 9.63 10.97
C PHE A 72 12.96 10.25 10.02
N ASP A 73 14.20 10.36 10.49
CA ASP A 73 15.34 10.71 9.67
C ASP A 73 15.86 9.49 8.89
N LYS A 74 15.33 9.33 7.68
CA LYS A 74 15.65 8.25 6.73
C LYS A 74 17.10 8.29 6.22
N SER A 75 17.85 9.37 6.46
CA SER A 75 19.29 9.43 6.14
C SER A 75 20.13 8.55 7.06
N THR A 76 19.59 8.19 8.23
CA THR A 76 20.23 7.28 9.18
C THR A 76 19.69 5.86 9.03
N LYS A 77 20.56 4.87 9.23
CA LYS A 77 20.16 3.45 9.25
C LYS A 77 19.09 3.15 10.32
N ILE A 78 19.16 3.81 11.48
CA ILE A 78 18.19 3.62 12.56
C ILE A 78 16.83 4.21 12.16
N GLY A 79 16.83 5.38 11.53
CA GLY A 79 15.62 6.03 11.06
C GLY A 79 14.93 5.25 9.94
N SER A 80 15.67 4.75 8.95
CA SER A 80 15.09 3.93 7.88
C SER A 80 14.48 2.62 8.40
N ILE A 81 15.16 1.92 9.32
CA ILE A 81 14.62 0.72 9.98
C ILE A 81 13.35 1.03 10.77
N SER A 82 13.33 2.16 11.49
CA SER A 82 12.18 2.57 12.30
C SER A 82 10.99 2.95 11.42
N ALA A 83 11.24 3.66 10.33
CA ALA A 83 10.23 4.01 9.32
C ALA A 83 9.66 2.74 8.65
N GLY A 84 10.52 1.82 8.21
CA GLY A 84 10.10 0.54 7.63
C GLY A 84 9.21 -0.28 8.57
N LYS A 85 9.58 -0.38 9.85
CA LYS A 85 8.76 -1.03 10.88
C LYS A 85 7.41 -0.34 11.10
N GLN A 86 7.37 1.00 11.08
CA GLN A 86 6.11 1.73 11.24
C GLN A 86 5.19 1.49 10.05
N VAL A 87 5.71 1.65 8.82
CA VAL A 87 4.94 1.42 7.60
C VAL A 87 4.45 -0.03 7.52
N ALA A 88 5.30 -1.01 7.85
CA ALA A 88 4.91 -2.41 7.87
C ALA A 88 3.77 -2.70 8.85
N LYS A 89 3.79 -2.12 10.05
CA LYS A 89 2.68 -2.24 11.00
C LYS A 89 1.38 -1.64 10.45
N THR A 90 1.47 -0.48 9.80
CA THR A 90 0.31 0.19 9.20
C THR A 90 -0.32 -0.69 8.11
N ILE A 91 0.45 -1.21 7.14
CA ILE A 91 -0.18 -2.05 6.10
C ILE A 91 -0.60 -3.40 6.68
N ARG A 92 0.14 -3.97 7.64
CA ARG A 92 -0.25 -5.22 8.32
C ARG A 92 -1.67 -5.13 8.88
N ALA A 93 -1.98 -4.05 9.58
CA ALA A 93 -3.30 -3.80 10.12
C ALA A 93 -4.42 -3.77 9.05
N VAL A 94 -4.08 -3.43 7.80
CA VAL A 94 -5.04 -3.37 6.68
C VAL A 94 -5.16 -4.71 5.96
N VAL A 95 -4.05 -5.41 5.69
CA VAL A 95 -4.04 -6.53 4.73
C VAL A 95 -3.88 -7.92 5.36
N GLU A 96 -3.45 -8.02 6.63
CA GLU A 96 -3.13 -9.32 7.25
C GLU A 96 -4.30 -10.30 7.25
N SER A 97 -5.50 -9.86 7.64
CA SER A 97 -6.68 -10.73 7.71
C SER A 97 -7.02 -11.33 6.34
N MET A 98 -6.92 -10.53 5.28
CA MET A 98 -7.12 -10.96 3.90
C MET A 98 -6.04 -11.96 3.46
N LEU A 99 -4.77 -11.65 3.73
CA LEU A 99 -3.67 -12.55 3.41
C LEU A 99 -3.82 -13.88 4.17
N GLN A 100 -4.22 -13.85 5.45
CA GLN A 100 -4.36 -15.06 6.26
C GLN A 100 -5.52 -15.92 5.76
N SER A 101 -6.64 -15.28 5.39
CA SER A 101 -7.77 -15.98 4.78
C SER A 101 -7.40 -16.66 3.46
N TYR A 102 -6.51 -16.06 2.66
CA TYR A 102 -6.11 -16.60 1.36
C TYR A 102 -4.98 -17.63 1.47
N PHE A 103 -3.90 -17.29 2.18
CA PHE A 103 -2.72 -18.12 2.35
C PHE A 103 -2.93 -19.27 3.34
N GLY A 104 -3.90 -19.17 4.25
CA GLY A 104 -4.22 -20.17 5.26
C GLY A 104 -3.65 -19.82 6.63
N GLU A 105 -4.17 -20.47 7.68
CA GLU A 105 -3.77 -20.21 9.08
C GLU A 105 -2.30 -20.58 9.36
N ASP A 106 -1.74 -21.52 8.60
CA ASP A 106 -0.34 -21.95 8.73
C ASP A 106 0.68 -20.93 8.16
N MET A 107 0.21 -19.87 7.50
CA MET A 107 1.09 -18.83 6.94
C MET A 107 1.74 -18.01 8.05
N ASP A 108 3.08 -17.96 8.06
CA ASP A 108 3.85 -17.15 9.01
C ASP A 108 3.74 -15.65 8.71
N MET A 109 2.69 -15.01 9.22
CA MET A 109 2.46 -13.56 9.07
C MET A 109 3.52 -12.73 9.80
N ASP A 110 4.00 -13.20 10.95
CA ASP A 110 5.06 -12.49 11.67
C ASP A 110 6.36 -12.47 10.87
N GLY A 111 6.71 -13.60 10.25
CA GLY A 111 7.85 -13.71 9.34
C GLY A 111 7.68 -12.90 8.06
N LEU A 112 6.48 -12.89 7.48
CA LEU A 112 6.17 -12.05 6.31
C LEU A 112 6.37 -10.57 6.61
N PHE A 113 5.73 -10.07 7.67
CA PHE A 113 5.78 -8.63 7.98
C PHE A 113 7.13 -8.17 8.53
N ARG A 114 7.94 -9.08 9.07
CA ARG A 114 9.34 -8.79 9.40
C ARG A 114 10.17 -8.55 8.14
N ARG A 115 10.07 -9.44 7.15
CA ARG A 115 10.73 -9.29 5.85
C ARG A 115 10.24 -8.05 5.12
N TYR A 116 8.93 -7.82 5.12
CA TYR A 116 8.34 -6.63 4.53
C TYR A 116 8.86 -5.33 5.18
N ALA A 117 9.01 -5.28 6.51
CA ALA A 117 9.58 -4.12 7.19
C ALA A 117 11.02 -3.81 6.78
N GLU A 118 11.83 -4.84 6.53
CA GLU A 118 13.21 -4.70 6.05
C GLU A 118 13.23 -4.15 4.62
N VAL A 119 12.47 -4.78 3.71
CA VAL A 119 12.33 -4.35 2.31
C VAL A 119 11.85 -2.89 2.21
N VAL A 120 10.85 -2.51 3.01
CA VAL A 120 10.35 -1.13 3.04
C VAL A 120 11.40 -0.18 3.62
N GLY A 121 12.10 -0.57 4.69
CA GLY A 121 13.15 0.26 5.28
C GLY A 121 14.28 0.57 4.30
N ASP A 122 14.72 -0.44 3.55
CA ASP A 122 15.73 -0.28 2.51
C ASP A 122 15.24 0.62 1.37
N HIS A 123 13.99 0.42 0.92
CA HIS A 123 13.37 1.26 -0.10
C HIS A 123 13.27 2.74 0.34
N LEU A 124 12.87 2.99 1.59
CA LEU A 124 12.77 4.34 2.19
C LEU A 124 14.12 5.04 2.36
N SER A 125 15.22 4.29 2.47
CA SER A 125 16.57 4.86 2.63
C SER A 125 17.09 5.51 1.36
N THR A 126 16.55 5.11 0.20
CA THR A 126 17.01 5.54 -1.12
C THR A 126 15.95 6.32 -1.90
N ASN A 127 14.67 6.14 -1.58
CA ASN A 127 13.56 6.75 -2.31
C ASN A 127 12.72 7.65 -1.40
N ARG A 128 12.25 8.77 -1.97
CA ARG A 128 11.23 9.60 -1.32
C ARG A 128 9.84 9.08 -1.71
N THR A 129 9.21 8.33 -0.82
CA THR A 129 7.90 7.71 -1.05
C THR A 129 6.78 8.46 -0.35
N ARG A 130 5.69 8.73 -1.08
CA ARG A 130 4.49 9.39 -0.56
C ARG A 130 3.24 8.68 -1.06
N TYR A 131 2.19 8.69 -0.25
CA TYR A 131 0.82 8.43 -0.68
C TYR A 131 0.31 9.64 -1.44
N PHE A 132 -0.44 9.41 -2.51
CA PHE A 132 -1.26 10.44 -3.14
C PHE A 132 -2.71 10.21 -2.72
N ASN A 133 -3.28 11.18 -2.00
CA ASN A 133 -4.64 11.13 -1.51
C ASN A 133 -5.49 12.13 -2.28
N VAL A 134 -6.70 11.70 -2.67
CA VAL A 134 -7.69 12.57 -3.30
C VAL A 134 -8.84 12.81 -2.33
N VAL A 135 -9.20 14.06 -2.13
CA VAL A 135 -10.37 14.48 -1.34
C VAL A 135 -11.40 15.09 -2.27
N VAL A 136 -12.63 14.59 -2.14
CA VAL A 136 -13.78 15.06 -2.92
C VAL A 136 -14.86 15.59 -1.99
N SER A 137 -15.34 16.80 -2.26
CA SER A 137 -16.58 17.37 -1.70
C SER A 137 -17.64 17.36 -2.79
N MET A 138 -18.84 16.87 -2.47
CA MET A 138 -19.91 16.67 -3.44
C MET A 138 -21.25 17.15 -2.88
N ILE A 139 -22.05 17.79 -3.73
CA ILE A 139 -23.40 18.25 -3.41
C ILE A 139 -24.39 17.45 -4.25
N ARG A 140 -25.40 16.86 -3.60
CA ARG A 140 -26.47 16.13 -4.30
C ARG A 140 -27.29 17.13 -5.13
N LYS A 141 -27.49 16.81 -6.41
CA LYS A 141 -28.37 17.60 -7.28
C LYS A 141 -29.83 17.45 -6.83
N ALA A 142 -30.61 18.51 -7.03
CA ALA A 142 -32.04 18.54 -6.73
C ALA A 142 -32.83 17.63 -7.69
#